data_AF-A0A402DPI9-F1
#
_entry.id   AF-A0A402DPI9-F1
#
_cell.length_a   1.000
_cell.length_b   1.000
_cell.length_c   1.000
_cell.angle_alpha   90.00
_cell.angle_beta   90.00
_cell.angle_gamma   90.00
#
_symmetry.space_group_name_H-M   'P 1'
#
loop_
_entity.id
_entity.type
_entity.pdbx_description
1 polymer ?
#
loop_
_entity_poly.entity_id
_entity_poly.type
_entity_poly.pdbx_seq_one_letter_code
_entity_poly.pdbx_strand_id
1 'polypeptide(L)'
;MVGSSVRGMVEPAIRFEHVRKEYPAVRGRAGAAVDDLTLEVRPHEVLVLVGPSGCGKSTTLRMANRLVEPTSGRILLEGEDVTHVDPVQLRRRIGYVIQDVGLFPHRTVAQNIATVPRLLGWDAKRTAARVDELLDLVGLDPARYARRYPHELSGGERQRVGVARALATDPPVLLMDEPFGAVDPVGRRRLQTEFARIQREVGTTVMLVTHDIDEAVRMGDRVAVLSTGAHVEQLASPLDVVARPATDAVADLVGRGRLARLLALGRLERTDVDEVPGPGRAAIGTVDVGTELGDVLATLLASPGDGADGRLDVVEAGRAVGSVTAATVLRALRRLTDAAGADGNEGDPDGSATTRGPAGSPDLDRRLPDPHRPGPDAGADRVGTLPT
;
A
#
# COMPACT_ATOMS: atom_id res chain seq x y z
N MET A 1 -4.56 -39.78 25.01
CA MET A 1 -4.88 -39.28 23.65
C MET A 1 -4.63 -37.79 23.65
N VAL A 2 -3.51 -37.36 23.07
CA VAL A 2 -3.19 -35.95 22.81
C VAL A 2 -2.90 -35.88 21.32
N GLY A 3 -3.59 -35.00 20.62
CA GLY A 3 -3.66 -35.00 19.15
C GLY A 3 -4.47 -33.82 18.64
N SER A 4 -4.26 -32.63 19.22
CA SER A 4 -4.74 -31.38 18.66
C SER A 4 -3.88 -31.01 17.46
N SER A 5 -4.48 -31.04 16.27
CA SER A 5 -3.81 -30.72 15.01
C SER A 5 -3.28 -29.29 15.00
N VAL A 6 -1.97 -29.13 15.21
CA VAL A 6 -1.26 -27.92 14.78
C VAL A 6 -1.16 -27.99 13.25
N ARG A 7 -2.19 -27.49 12.56
CA ARG A 7 -2.01 -27.01 11.19
C ARG A 7 -0.93 -25.93 11.25
N GLY A 8 0.05 -25.98 10.36
CA GLY A 8 1.19 -25.07 10.37
C GLY A 8 0.74 -23.63 10.15
N MET A 9 0.49 -22.90 11.23
CA MET A 9 0.35 -21.45 11.20
C MET A 9 1.72 -20.89 10.86
N VAL A 10 1.85 -20.32 9.65
CA VAL A 10 3.05 -19.59 9.25
C VAL A 10 3.15 -18.37 10.18
N GLU A 11 4.22 -18.32 10.97
CA GLU A 11 4.41 -17.24 11.94
C GLU A 11 4.56 -15.89 11.20
N PRO A 12 3.83 -14.83 11.60
CA PRO A 12 3.91 -13.54 10.93
C PRO A 12 5.30 -12.92 11.10
N ALA A 13 5.81 -12.31 10.03
CA ALA A 13 7.08 -11.61 10.05
C ALA A 13 7.02 -10.33 10.89
N ILE A 14 5.85 -9.67 10.96
CA ILE A 14 5.58 -8.57 11.90
C ILE A 14 4.21 -8.80 12.55
N ARG A 15 4.12 -8.72 13.87
CA ARG A 15 2.86 -8.72 14.62
C ARG A 15 2.78 -7.51 15.54
N PHE A 16 1.69 -6.77 15.48
CA PHE A 16 1.29 -5.77 16.46
C PHE A 16 0.22 -6.40 17.36
N GLU A 17 0.41 -6.36 18.67
CA GLU A 17 -0.52 -6.87 19.68
C GLU A 17 -0.94 -5.73 20.61
N HIS A 18 -2.19 -5.27 20.49
CA HIS A 18 -2.78 -4.22 21.32
C HIS A 18 -1.90 -2.96 21.46
N VAL A 19 -1.29 -2.55 20.34
CA VAL A 19 -0.26 -1.51 20.32
C VAL A 19 -0.88 -0.14 20.42
N ARG A 20 -0.43 0.62 21.41
CA ARG A 20 -0.88 1.98 21.70
C ARG A 20 0.27 2.96 21.63
N LYS A 21 0.03 4.14 21.07
CA LYS A 21 0.94 5.28 21.14
C LYS A 21 0.23 6.59 21.42
N GLU A 22 0.57 7.16 22.57
CA GLU A 22 0.28 8.55 22.88
C GLU A 22 1.54 9.40 22.75
N TYR A 23 1.35 10.63 22.28
CA TYR A 23 2.35 11.69 22.38
C TYR A 23 1.91 12.68 23.47
N PRO A 24 2.85 13.29 24.21
CA PRO A 24 2.53 14.36 25.16
C PRO A 24 1.74 15.48 24.48
N ALA A 25 0.63 15.91 25.11
CA ALA A 25 -0.29 16.87 24.51
C ALA A 25 0.38 18.24 24.28
N VAL A 26 0.61 18.59 23.02
CA VAL A 26 1.05 19.94 22.63
C VAL A 26 -0.18 20.76 22.26
N ARG A 27 -0.41 21.87 22.97
CA ARG A 27 -1.57 22.78 22.80
C ARG A 27 -2.95 22.13 23.03
N GLY A 28 -3.06 21.25 24.03
CA GLY A 28 -4.37 20.79 24.55
C GLY A 28 -5.13 19.76 23.71
N ARG A 29 -4.61 19.35 22.55
CA ARG A 29 -5.08 18.12 21.89
C ARG A 29 -4.42 16.90 22.54
N ALA A 30 -5.15 16.25 23.43
CA ALA A 30 -4.88 14.86 23.82
C ALA A 30 -5.51 13.92 22.78
N GLY A 31 -4.82 12.82 22.49
CA GLY A 31 -5.30 11.80 21.55
C GLY A 31 -4.18 10.80 21.24
N ALA A 32 -4.54 9.52 21.17
CA ALA A 32 -3.62 8.48 20.76
C ALA A 32 -3.37 8.59 19.24
N ALA A 33 -2.11 8.54 18.82
CA ALA A 33 -1.74 8.45 17.41
C ALA A 33 -1.92 7.02 16.87
N VAL A 34 -1.94 6.04 17.77
CA VAL A 34 -2.30 4.62 17.57
C VAL A 34 -3.01 4.23 18.87
N ASP A 35 -4.26 3.74 18.87
CA ASP A 35 -5.00 3.51 20.13
C ASP A 35 -4.99 2.05 20.59
N ASP A 36 -5.45 1.11 19.76
CA ASP A 36 -5.40 -0.34 20.03
C ASP A 36 -5.14 -1.12 18.73
N LEU A 37 -3.93 -1.00 18.18
CA LEU A 37 -3.60 -1.66 16.92
C LEU A 37 -3.20 -3.12 17.13
N THR A 38 -4.02 -4.02 16.59
CA THR A 38 -3.67 -5.43 16.35
C THR A 38 -3.63 -5.68 14.85
N LEU A 39 -2.49 -6.16 14.34
CA LEU A 39 -2.21 -6.29 12.90
C LEU A 39 -1.10 -7.30 12.65
N GLU A 40 -1.24 -8.13 11.61
CA GLU A 40 -0.23 -9.12 11.21
C GLU A 40 0.21 -8.94 9.75
N VAL A 41 1.53 -8.93 9.56
CA VAL A 41 2.21 -9.00 8.26
C VAL A 41 2.76 -10.41 8.08
N ARG A 42 2.26 -11.12 7.06
CA ARG A 42 2.69 -12.49 6.74
C ARG A 42 4.09 -12.49 6.08
N PRO A 43 4.91 -13.54 6.22
CA PRO A 43 6.20 -13.60 5.54
C PRO A 43 6.05 -13.49 4.02
N HIS A 44 7.00 -12.79 3.40
CA HIS A 44 7.10 -12.58 1.95
C HIS A 44 5.95 -11.74 1.32
N GLU A 45 4.99 -11.23 2.10
CA GLU A 45 3.90 -10.38 1.58
C GLU A 45 4.27 -8.89 1.53
N VAL A 46 3.60 -8.15 0.65
CA VAL A 46 3.54 -6.69 0.68
C VAL A 46 2.24 -6.25 1.35
N LEU A 47 2.30 -5.85 2.61
CA LEU A 47 1.19 -5.16 3.29
C LEU A 47 1.31 -3.65 3.07
N VAL A 48 0.28 -3.04 2.48
CA VAL A 48 0.20 -1.59 2.33
C VAL A 48 -0.76 -0.97 3.34
N LEU A 49 -0.27 -0.06 4.17
CA LEU A 49 -1.06 0.79 5.05
C LEU A 49 -1.46 2.06 4.28
N VAL A 50 -2.76 2.30 4.13
CA VAL A 50 -3.32 3.47 3.42
C VAL A 50 -4.35 4.19 4.29
N GLY A 51 -4.54 5.50 4.09
CA GLY A 51 -5.54 6.28 4.83
C GLY A 51 -5.18 7.77 4.95
N PRO A 52 -5.98 8.59 5.64
CA PRO A 52 -5.79 10.04 5.71
C PRO A 52 -4.45 10.47 6.36
N SER A 53 -4.01 11.69 6.06
CA SER A 53 -2.85 12.29 6.73
C SER A 53 -3.07 12.40 8.24
N GLY A 54 -2.08 11.98 9.03
CA GLY A 54 -2.16 12.00 10.49
C GLY A 54 -2.94 10.84 11.13
N CYS A 55 -3.46 9.87 10.37
CA CYS A 55 -4.26 8.78 10.94
C CYS A 55 -3.47 7.78 11.81
N GLY A 56 -2.14 7.69 11.66
CA GLY A 56 -1.27 6.83 12.50
C GLY A 56 -0.23 6.00 11.73
N LYS A 57 -0.37 5.84 10.40
CA LYS A 57 0.51 5.04 9.52
C LYS A 57 2.02 5.14 9.81
N SER A 58 2.61 6.33 9.67
CA SER A 58 4.06 6.52 9.87
C SER A 58 4.47 6.33 11.33
N THR A 59 3.56 6.54 12.30
CA THR A 59 3.80 6.21 13.71
C THR A 59 3.90 4.70 13.90
N THR A 60 2.95 3.93 13.37
CA THR A 60 2.96 2.46 13.36
C THR A 60 4.27 1.91 12.80
N LEU A 61 4.68 2.41 11.63
CA LEU A 61 5.90 1.96 10.97
C LEU A 61 7.18 2.35 11.74
N ARG A 62 7.21 3.55 12.35
CA ARG A 62 8.32 3.97 13.23
C ARG A 62 8.38 3.19 14.53
N MET A 63 7.27 2.65 15.03
CA MET A 63 7.28 1.76 16.19
C MET A 63 7.83 0.37 15.86
N ALA A 64 7.48 -0.20 14.71
CA ALA A 64 8.08 -1.46 14.24
C ALA A 64 9.62 -1.37 14.12
N ASN A 65 10.14 -0.23 13.66
CA ASN A 65 11.59 0.03 13.62
C ASN A 65 12.21 0.51 14.95
N ARG A 66 11.42 0.53 16.04
CA ARG A 66 11.73 1.13 17.35
C ARG A 66 12.42 2.51 17.24
N LEU A 67 11.97 3.36 16.31
CA LEU A 67 12.34 4.78 16.24
C LEU A 67 11.47 5.63 17.16
N VAL A 68 10.26 5.14 17.45
CA VAL A 68 9.33 5.62 18.46
C VAL A 68 9.00 4.41 19.33
N GLU A 69 9.05 4.55 20.66
CA GLU A 69 8.63 3.45 21.54
C GLU A 69 7.10 3.49 21.72
N PRO A 70 6.40 2.34 21.71
CA PRO A 70 4.98 2.27 22.04
C PRO A 70 4.74 2.71 23.48
N THR A 71 3.54 3.20 23.76
CA THR A 71 3.07 3.51 25.12
C THR A 71 2.62 2.23 25.84
N SER A 72 2.01 1.29 25.13
CA SER A 72 1.67 -0.06 25.60
C SER A 72 1.46 -1.02 24.41
N GLY A 73 1.26 -2.30 24.71
CA GLY A 73 1.19 -3.38 23.72
C GLY A 73 2.57 -3.93 23.35
N ARG A 74 2.60 -4.90 22.43
CA ARG A 74 3.83 -5.56 21.96
C ARG A 74 3.95 -5.49 20.44
N ILE A 75 5.19 -5.42 19.96
CA ILE A 75 5.49 -5.55 18.54
C ILE A 75 6.53 -6.65 18.38
N LEU A 76 6.20 -7.68 17.64
CA LEU A 76 7.08 -8.81 17.36
C LEU A 76 7.59 -8.72 15.93
N LEU A 77 8.87 -9.00 15.74
CA LEU A 77 9.54 -9.13 14.45
C LEU A 77 10.15 -10.53 14.39
N GLU A 78 9.70 -11.37 13.47
CA GLU A 78 10.15 -12.78 13.35
C GLU A 78 10.07 -13.54 14.69
N GLY A 79 8.98 -13.33 15.44
CA GLY A 79 8.76 -13.91 16.78
C GLY A 79 9.46 -13.19 17.96
N GLU A 80 10.35 -12.24 17.72
CA GLU A 80 11.10 -11.51 18.77
C GLU A 80 10.46 -10.15 19.11
N ASP A 81 10.14 -9.91 20.39
CA ASP A 81 9.57 -8.62 20.84
C ASP A 81 10.61 -7.49 20.76
N VAL A 82 10.38 -6.54 19.83
CA VAL A 82 11.32 -5.46 19.51
C VAL A 82 11.58 -4.51 20.68
N THR A 83 10.70 -4.45 21.67
CA THR A 83 10.84 -3.56 22.85
C THR A 83 11.96 -4.02 23.80
N HIS A 84 12.36 -5.30 23.73
CA HIS A 84 13.43 -5.88 24.54
C HIS A 84 14.76 -6.01 23.80
N VAL A 85 14.78 -5.87 22.46
CA VAL A 85 15.99 -5.96 21.62
C VAL A 85 16.75 -4.63 21.58
N ASP A 86 18.09 -4.68 21.53
CA ASP A 86 18.90 -3.48 21.28
C ASP A 86 18.46 -2.79 19.97
N PRO A 87 18.10 -1.50 20.00
CA PRO A 87 17.55 -0.81 18.84
C PRO A 87 18.55 -0.63 17.69
N VAL A 88 19.87 -0.69 17.95
CA VAL A 88 20.88 -0.59 16.89
C VAL A 88 21.01 -1.92 16.15
N GLN A 89 20.96 -3.06 16.85
CA GLN A 89 20.95 -4.39 16.23
C GLN A 89 19.64 -4.66 15.50
N LEU A 90 18.49 -4.29 16.07
CA LEU A 90 17.18 -4.38 15.42
C LEU A 90 17.19 -3.68 14.04
N ARG A 91 17.61 -2.41 14.01
CA ARG A 91 17.66 -1.58 12.79
C ARG A 91 18.72 -2.02 11.77
N ARG A 92 19.61 -2.95 12.11
CA ARG A 92 20.55 -3.57 11.17
C ARG A 92 19.97 -4.79 10.46
N ARG A 93 18.93 -5.41 11.02
CA ARG A 93 18.14 -6.49 10.40
C ARG A 93 17.01 -5.95 9.52
N ILE A 94 16.48 -4.78 9.85
CA ILE A 94 15.38 -4.14 9.12
C ILE A 94 15.91 -3.22 8.01
N GLY A 95 15.48 -3.43 6.77
CA GLY A 95 15.62 -2.43 5.72
C GLY A 95 14.64 -1.27 5.98
N TYR A 96 15.09 -0.01 5.93
CA TYR A 96 14.19 1.14 6.13
C TYR A 96 14.36 2.22 5.05
N VAL A 97 13.29 2.45 4.29
CA VAL A 97 13.14 3.56 3.34
C VAL A 97 12.35 4.67 4.01
N ILE A 98 12.97 5.84 4.13
CA ILE A 98 12.43 7.02 4.79
C ILE A 98 11.90 8.00 3.72
N GLN A 99 10.82 8.72 4.04
CA GLN A 99 10.16 9.72 3.19
C GLN A 99 11.14 10.67 2.46
N ASP A 100 12.12 11.24 3.17
CA ASP A 100 13.14 12.15 2.61
C ASP A 100 14.37 11.45 1.98
N VAL A 101 14.28 10.15 1.65
CA VAL A 101 15.36 9.25 1.18
C VAL A 101 16.48 9.01 2.22
N GLY A 102 16.85 10.02 3.00
CA GLY A 102 17.80 9.94 4.10
C GLY A 102 19.25 9.65 3.68
N LEU A 103 19.66 9.96 2.44
CA LEU A 103 21.04 9.75 1.99
C LEU A 103 22.01 10.71 2.69
N PHE A 104 23.21 10.24 3.02
CA PHE A 104 24.29 11.06 3.55
C PHE A 104 24.87 11.94 2.42
N PRO A 105 24.72 13.28 2.48
CA PRO A 105 25.06 14.16 1.35
C PRO A 105 26.57 14.26 1.10
N HIS A 106 27.39 13.99 2.11
CA HIS A 106 28.85 13.97 2.08
C HIS A 106 29.44 12.62 1.66
N ARG A 107 28.62 11.65 1.24
CA ARG A 107 29.03 10.31 0.79
C ARG A 107 28.57 10.07 -0.63
N THR A 108 29.34 9.30 -1.40
CA THR A 108 28.89 8.88 -2.73
C THR A 108 27.71 7.90 -2.65
N VAL A 109 27.08 7.62 -3.78
CA VAL A 109 26.04 6.58 -3.94
C VAL A 109 26.52 5.23 -3.43
N ALA A 110 27.69 4.76 -3.89
CA ALA A 110 28.27 3.50 -3.44
C ALA A 110 28.53 3.49 -1.92
N GLN A 111 29.02 4.61 -1.36
CA GLN A 111 29.26 4.72 0.09
C GLN A 111 27.95 4.77 0.90
N ASN A 112 26.87 5.31 0.33
CA ASN A 112 25.53 5.27 0.93
C ASN A 112 25.02 3.83 1.00
N ILE A 113 25.00 3.10 -0.11
CA ILE A 113 24.54 1.71 -0.18
C ILE A 113 25.42 0.81 0.72
N ALA A 114 26.74 0.96 0.66
CA ALA A 114 27.70 0.23 1.49
C ALA A 114 27.63 0.52 3.00
N THR A 115 26.77 1.44 3.48
CA THR A 115 26.78 1.84 4.90
C THR A 115 26.38 0.69 5.82
N VAL A 116 25.29 -0.05 5.54
CA VAL A 116 24.86 -1.15 6.44
C VAL A 116 25.81 -2.37 6.34
N PRO A 117 26.26 -2.84 5.16
CA PRO A 117 27.28 -3.89 5.04
C PRO A 117 28.55 -3.60 5.84
N ARG A 118 29.05 -2.36 5.81
CA ARG A 118 30.24 -1.95 6.58
C ARG A 118 29.99 -1.96 8.09
N LEU A 119 28.78 -1.58 8.54
CA LEU A 119 28.40 -1.65 9.96
C LEU A 119 28.23 -3.09 10.46
N LEU A 120 27.96 -4.04 9.56
CA LEU A 120 27.96 -5.49 9.81
C LEU A 120 29.34 -6.14 9.61
N GLY A 121 30.39 -5.36 9.33
CA GLY A 121 31.76 -5.87 9.19
C GLY A 121 32.01 -6.69 7.92
N TRP A 122 31.20 -6.53 6.86
CA TRP A 122 31.46 -7.17 5.57
C TRP A 122 32.79 -6.68 4.98
N ASP A 123 33.51 -7.59 4.31
CA ASP A 123 34.77 -7.24 3.65
C ASP A 123 34.53 -6.29 2.45
N ALA A 124 35.60 -5.61 2.03
CA ALA A 124 35.53 -4.60 0.97
C ALA A 124 35.15 -5.19 -0.40
N LYS A 125 35.52 -6.44 -0.71
CA LYS A 125 35.25 -7.07 -2.01
C LYS A 125 33.78 -7.50 -2.09
N ARG A 126 33.26 -8.18 -1.07
CA ARG A 126 31.83 -8.51 -0.94
C ARG A 126 30.97 -7.25 -0.97
N THR A 127 31.37 -6.22 -0.22
CA THR A 127 30.64 -4.95 -0.18
C THR A 127 30.60 -4.25 -1.54
N ALA A 128 31.72 -4.23 -2.29
CA ALA A 128 31.75 -3.63 -3.62
C ALA A 128 30.84 -4.40 -4.60
N ALA A 129 30.97 -5.72 -4.66
CA ALA A 129 30.14 -6.56 -5.54
C ALA A 129 28.64 -6.38 -5.27
N ARG A 130 28.23 -6.32 -3.99
CA ARG A 130 26.83 -6.09 -3.60
C ARG A 130 26.33 -4.68 -3.93
N VAL A 131 27.20 -3.67 -3.87
CA VAL A 131 26.84 -2.30 -4.29
C VAL A 131 26.56 -2.25 -5.78
N ASP A 132 27.40 -2.90 -6.60
CA ASP A 132 27.24 -2.91 -8.05
C ASP A 132 25.97 -3.70 -8.44
N GLU A 133 25.77 -4.89 -7.86
CA GLU A 133 24.54 -5.70 -8.00
C GLU A 133 23.27 -4.89 -7.70
N LEU A 134 23.23 -4.18 -6.57
CA LEU A 134 22.06 -3.40 -6.18
C LEU A 134 21.83 -2.16 -7.04
N LEU A 135 22.89 -1.60 -7.61
CA LEU A 135 22.81 -0.48 -8.54
C LEU A 135 22.20 -0.93 -9.88
N ASP A 136 22.64 -2.07 -10.41
CA ASP A 136 22.00 -2.72 -11.57
C ASP A 136 20.55 -3.09 -11.27
N LEU A 137 20.27 -3.66 -10.09
CA LEU A 137 18.93 -4.07 -9.65
C LEU A 137 17.91 -2.92 -9.67
N VAL A 138 18.32 -1.71 -9.25
CA VAL A 138 17.47 -0.50 -9.30
C VAL A 138 17.58 0.29 -10.62
N GLY A 139 18.25 -0.28 -11.62
CA GLY A 139 18.40 0.28 -12.96
C GLY A 139 19.25 1.54 -13.02
N LEU A 140 20.36 1.57 -12.27
CA LEU A 140 21.37 2.64 -12.24
C LEU A 140 22.76 2.05 -12.50
N ASP A 141 23.27 2.19 -13.74
CA ASP A 141 24.62 1.75 -14.15
C ASP A 141 25.71 2.05 -13.07
N PRO A 142 26.32 1.03 -12.45
CA PRO A 142 27.33 1.20 -11.41
C PRO A 142 28.51 2.07 -11.85
N ALA A 143 28.99 1.92 -13.08
CA ALA A 143 30.13 2.68 -13.60
C ALA A 143 29.82 4.19 -13.68
N ARG A 144 28.57 4.55 -13.93
CA ARG A 144 28.08 5.94 -14.05
C ARG A 144 27.62 6.55 -12.73
N TYR A 145 27.05 5.76 -11.82
CA TYR A 145 26.37 6.26 -10.61
C TYR A 145 27.15 6.06 -9.31
N ALA A 146 27.95 5.00 -9.16
CA ALA A 146 28.61 4.65 -7.88
C ALA A 146 29.43 5.78 -7.24
N ARG A 147 30.07 6.61 -8.07
CA ARG A 147 30.94 7.73 -7.63
C ARG A 147 30.22 9.06 -7.44
N ARG A 148 28.96 9.19 -7.88
CA ARG A 148 28.17 10.42 -7.73
C ARG A 148 27.79 10.67 -6.27
N TYR A 149 27.51 11.91 -5.93
CA TYR A 149 26.92 12.34 -4.66
C TYR A 149 25.40 12.55 -4.80
N PRO A 150 24.62 12.49 -3.71
CA PRO A 150 23.16 12.65 -3.76
C PRO A 150 22.65 13.94 -4.42
N HIS A 151 23.43 15.02 -4.40
CA HIS A 151 23.07 16.30 -5.03
C HIS A 151 23.24 16.29 -6.56
N GLU A 152 23.96 15.32 -7.12
CA GLU A 152 24.16 15.11 -8.57
C GLU A 152 23.09 14.18 -9.20
N LEU A 153 22.05 13.86 -8.44
CA LEU A 153 20.97 12.95 -8.79
C LEU A 153 19.62 13.67 -8.79
N SER A 154 18.73 13.28 -9.71
CA SER A 154 17.31 13.61 -9.67
C SER A 154 16.60 13.01 -8.45
N GLY A 155 15.37 13.46 -8.16
CA GLY A 155 14.56 12.92 -7.05
C GLY A 155 14.35 11.40 -7.14
N GLY A 156 13.99 10.89 -8.33
CA GLY A 156 13.79 9.46 -8.55
C GLY A 156 15.08 8.64 -8.46
N GLU A 157 16.21 9.17 -8.93
CA GLU A 157 17.52 8.50 -8.77
C GLU A 157 17.94 8.43 -7.31
N ARG A 158 17.76 9.51 -6.52
CA ARG A 158 17.99 9.47 -5.07
C ARG A 158 17.13 8.38 -4.42
N GLN A 159 15.83 8.32 -4.75
CA GLN A 159 14.91 7.37 -4.17
C GLN A 159 15.29 5.91 -4.45
N ARG A 160 15.73 5.60 -5.67
CA ARG A 160 16.32 4.28 -6.04
C ARG A 160 17.52 3.93 -5.17
N VAL A 161 18.45 4.87 -4.96
CA VAL A 161 19.61 4.67 -4.08
C VAL A 161 19.19 4.47 -2.61
N GLY A 162 18.10 5.10 -2.18
CA GLY A 162 17.47 4.87 -0.88
C GLY A 162 16.95 3.44 -0.71
N VAL A 163 16.24 2.91 -1.72
CA VAL A 163 15.78 1.51 -1.78
C VAL A 163 16.95 0.54 -1.83
N ALA A 164 17.93 0.77 -2.71
CA ALA A 164 19.14 -0.06 -2.82
C ALA A 164 19.89 -0.14 -1.48
N ARG A 165 20.04 0.97 -0.76
CA ARG A 165 20.65 0.98 0.58
C ARG A 165 19.83 0.17 1.60
N ALA A 166 18.50 0.22 1.53
CA ALA A 166 17.65 -0.56 2.43
C ALA A 166 17.74 -2.07 2.15
N LEU A 167 17.99 -2.48 0.90
CA LEU A 167 18.22 -3.86 0.46
C LEU A 167 19.69 -4.32 0.57
N ALA A 168 20.57 -3.48 1.13
CA ALA A 168 22.03 -3.70 1.13
C ALA A 168 22.49 -5.00 1.82
N THR A 169 21.66 -5.58 2.68
CA THR A 169 21.98 -6.72 3.53
C THR A 169 20.91 -7.81 3.50
N ASP A 170 20.10 -7.86 2.44
CA ASP A 170 19.02 -8.84 2.24
C ASP A 170 18.10 -8.98 3.48
N PRO A 171 17.47 -7.88 3.93
CA PRO A 171 16.70 -7.89 5.16
C PRO A 171 15.43 -8.76 5.01
N PRO A 172 15.06 -9.56 6.02
CA PRO A 172 13.81 -10.32 6.01
C PRO A 172 12.57 -9.41 5.97
N VAL A 173 12.70 -8.20 6.52
CA VAL A 173 11.67 -7.17 6.58
C VAL A 173 12.18 -5.82 6.06
N LEU A 174 11.42 -5.24 5.14
CA LEU A 174 11.60 -3.90 4.60
C LEU A 174 10.42 -3.01 5.00
N LEU A 175 10.72 -1.90 5.66
CA LEU A 175 9.76 -0.87 6.04
C LEU A 175 9.90 0.34 5.11
N MET A 176 8.79 0.89 4.63
CA MET A 176 8.81 2.01 3.67
C MET A 176 7.79 3.11 4.03
N ASP A 177 8.26 4.32 4.36
CA ASP A 177 7.43 5.49 4.71
C ASP A 177 7.32 6.43 3.48
N GLU A 178 6.19 6.39 2.76
CA GLU A 178 5.92 7.11 1.49
C GLU A 178 7.03 7.00 0.42
N PRO A 179 7.46 5.77 0.05
CA PRO A 179 8.66 5.52 -0.75
C PRO A 179 8.62 5.97 -2.21
N PHE A 180 7.56 6.66 -2.63
CA PHE A 180 7.28 7.06 -4.02
C PHE A 180 6.81 8.52 -4.17
N GLY A 181 6.51 9.22 -3.08
CA GLY A 181 5.80 10.51 -3.11
C GLY A 181 6.55 11.63 -3.85
N ALA A 182 7.88 11.64 -3.77
CA ALA A 182 8.75 12.68 -4.34
C ALA A 182 9.08 12.52 -5.85
N VAL A 183 8.39 11.64 -6.58
CA VAL A 183 8.66 11.33 -8.00
C VAL A 183 7.46 11.64 -8.88
N ASP A 184 7.74 12.07 -10.11
CA ASP A 184 6.75 12.36 -11.15
C ASP A 184 5.89 11.12 -11.49
N PRO A 185 4.66 11.28 -12.01
CA PRO A 185 3.75 10.15 -12.21
C PRO A 185 4.27 9.03 -13.14
N VAL A 186 5.14 9.35 -14.12
CA VAL A 186 5.67 8.35 -15.06
C VAL A 186 6.86 7.61 -14.44
N GLY A 187 7.80 8.35 -13.86
CA GLY A 187 8.92 7.80 -13.10
C GLY A 187 8.44 6.93 -11.93
N ARG A 188 7.39 7.37 -11.23
CA ARG A 188 6.77 6.68 -10.09
C ARG A 188 6.22 5.30 -10.47
N ARG A 189 5.42 5.21 -11.54
CA ARG A 189 4.88 3.93 -12.03
C ARG A 189 6.00 2.95 -12.37
N ARG A 190 7.06 3.43 -13.04
CA ARG A 190 8.22 2.60 -13.35
C ARG A 190 8.94 2.12 -12.10
N LEU A 191 9.11 2.98 -11.08
CA LEU A 191 9.70 2.58 -9.80
C LEU A 191 8.88 1.51 -9.07
N GLN A 192 7.55 1.63 -9.11
CA GLN A 192 6.62 0.66 -8.52
C GLN A 192 6.73 -0.71 -9.22
N THR A 193 6.72 -0.73 -10.56
CA THR A 193 6.90 -1.97 -11.34
C THR A 193 8.24 -2.64 -11.04
N GLU A 194 9.35 -1.89 -11.04
CA GLU A 194 10.66 -2.48 -10.70
C GLU A 194 10.70 -2.95 -9.24
N PHE A 195 10.15 -2.19 -8.30
CA PHE A 195 10.11 -2.61 -6.89
C PHE A 195 9.31 -3.92 -6.72
N ALA A 196 8.13 -4.03 -7.33
CA ALA A 196 7.32 -5.24 -7.25
C ALA A 196 8.03 -6.45 -7.88
N ARG A 197 8.83 -6.23 -8.94
CA ARG A 197 9.71 -7.26 -9.52
C ARG A 197 10.81 -7.68 -8.53
N ILE A 198 11.52 -6.71 -7.94
CA ILE A 198 12.59 -6.93 -6.96
C ILE A 198 12.07 -7.65 -5.72
N GLN A 199 10.93 -7.24 -5.18
CA GLN A 199 10.34 -7.84 -3.98
C GLN A 199 9.99 -9.31 -4.21
N ARG A 200 9.44 -9.67 -5.37
CA ARG A 200 9.13 -11.06 -5.74
C ARG A 200 10.38 -11.90 -5.99
N GLU A 201 11.46 -11.29 -6.47
CA GLU A 201 12.75 -11.96 -6.74
C GLU A 201 13.54 -12.23 -5.44
N VAL A 202 13.53 -11.28 -4.50
CA VAL A 202 14.24 -11.38 -3.21
C VAL A 202 13.40 -12.11 -2.15
N GLY A 203 12.07 -12.01 -2.21
CA GLY A 203 11.15 -12.55 -1.21
C GLY A 203 11.13 -11.77 0.12
N THR A 204 11.66 -10.54 0.18
CA THR A 204 11.59 -9.72 1.40
C THR A 204 10.13 -9.39 1.75
N THR A 205 9.78 -9.51 3.04
CA THR A 205 8.48 -9.04 3.54
C THR A 205 8.46 -7.52 3.59
N VAL A 206 7.38 -6.89 3.12
CA VAL A 206 7.29 -5.43 3.03
C VAL A 206 6.10 -4.88 3.81
N MET A 207 6.33 -3.90 4.67
CA MET A 207 5.28 -3.03 5.20
C MET A 207 5.47 -1.62 4.66
N LEU A 208 4.57 -1.20 3.77
CA LEU A 208 4.63 0.07 3.05
C LEU A 208 3.53 1.01 3.54
N VAL A 209 3.88 2.28 3.75
CA VAL A 209 2.94 3.36 4.06
C VAL A 209 2.77 4.27 2.85
N THR A 210 1.52 4.54 2.48
CA THR A 210 1.17 5.54 1.46
C THR A 210 -0.12 6.28 1.84
N HIS A 211 -0.37 7.42 1.20
CA HIS A 211 -1.67 8.11 1.21
C HIS A 211 -2.47 7.86 -0.08
N ASP A 212 -1.88 7.20 -1.09
CA ASP A 212 -2.47 7.01 -2.41
C ASP A 212 -2.95 5.56 -2.60
N ILE A 213 -4.26 5.40 -2.77
CA ILE A 213 -4.92 4.11 -3.01
C ILE A 213 -4.46 3.46 -4.33
N ASP A 214 -4.02 4.24 -5.33
CA ASP A 214 -3.47 3.69 -6.58
C ASP A 214 -2.13 2.98 -6.35
N GLU A 215 -1.34 3.41 -5.36
CA GLU A 215 -0.11 2.72 -5.00
C GLU A 215 -0.40 1.44 -4.25
N ALA A 216 -1.29 1.52 -3.24
CA ALA A 216 -1.73 0.36 -2.47
C ALA A 216 -2.30 -0.75 -3.36
N VAL A 217 -3.11 -0.37 -4.34
CA VAL A 217 -3.74 -1.30 -5.28
C VAL A 217 -2.77 -1.94 -6.27
N ARG A 218 -1.69 -1.25 -6.67
CA ARG A 218 -0.68 -1.78 -7.61
C ARG A 218 0.38 -2.65 -6.94
N MET A 219 0.64 -2.41 -5.66
CA MET A 219 1.82 -2.89 -4.95
C MET A 219 1.53 -3.95 -3.88
N GLY A 220 0.39 -3.85 -3.20
CA GLY A 220 0.08 -4.70 -2.06
C GLY A 220 -0.49 -6.05 -2.45
N ASP A 221 -0.09 -7.10 -1.75
CA ASP A 221 -0.85 -8.35 -1.70
C ASP A 221 -2.08 -8.18 -0.78
N ARG A 222 -1.93 -7.35 0.26
CA ARG A 222 -2.99 -6.92 1.17
C ARG A 222 -2.91 -5.42 1.41
N VAL A 223 -4.07 -4.82 1.67
CA VAL A 223 -4.21 -3.40 1.98
C VAL A 223 -4.94 -3.25 3.31
N ALA A 224 -4.31 -2.55 4.26
CA ALA A 224 -4.91 -2.11 5.51
C ALA A 224 -5.35 -0.65 5.36
N VAL A 225 -6.66 -0.41 5.36
CA VAL A 225 -7.22 0.94 5.35
C VAL A 225 -7.34 1.43 6.79
N LEU A 226 -6.61 2.51 7.13
CA LEU A 226 -6.51 3.04 8.48
C LEU A 226 -7.22 4.39 8.63
N SER A 227 -8.12 4.48 9.61
CA SER A 227 -8.70 5.75 10.09
C SER A 227 -7.96 6.25 11.35
N THR A 228 -8.46 7.33 11.96
CA THR A 228 -7.79 8.05 13.07
C THR A 228 -7.48 7.12 14.24
N GLY A 229 -6.26 7.22 14.80
CA GLY A 229 -5.80 6.32 15.87
C GLY A 229 -5.32 4.96 15.37
N ALA A 230 -4.99 4.88 14.06
CA ALA A 230 -4.61 3.66 13.33
C ALA A 230 -5.66 2.54 13.39
N HIS A 231 -6.93 2.88 13.56
CA HIS A 231 -8.04 1.92 13.51
C HIS A 231 -8.13 1.29 12.12
N VAL A 232 -8.20 -0.04 12.05
CA VAL A 232 -8.26 -0.80 10.80
C VAL A 232 -9.72 -0.88 10.33
N GLU A 233 -10.08 -0.06 9.35
CA GLU A 233 -11.42 -0.06 8.71
C GLU A 233 -11.64 -1.32 7.86
N GLN A 234 -10.59 -1.77 7.18
CA GLN A 234 -10.60 -2.98 6.34
C GLN A 234 -9.17 -3.49 6.15
N LEU A 235 -9.01 -4.81 6.16
CA LEU A 235 -7.76 -5.51 5.86
C LEU A 235 -8.06 -6.65 4.88
N ALA A 236 -7.86 -6.41 3.59
CA ALA A 236 -8.25 -7.34 2.53
C ALA A 236 -7.31 -7.25 1.32
N SER A 237 -7.57 -8.02 0.25
CA SER A 237 -6.84 -7.89 -1.02
C SER A 237 -7.12 -6.51 -1.67
N PRO A 238 -6.25 -6.02 -2.57
CA PRO A 238 -6.55 -4.84 -3.40
C PRO A 238 -7.90 -4.90 -4.10
N LEU A 239 -8.28 -6.07 -4.61
CA LEU A 239 -9.54 -6.27 -5.33
C LEU A 239 -10.71 -6.13 -4.37
N ASP A 240 -10.64 -6.70 -3.17
CA ASP A 240 -11.70 -6.61 -2.18
C ASP A 240 -11.88 -5.20 -1.62
N VAL A 241 -10.80 -4.47 -1.35
CA VAL A 241 -10.90 -3.07 -0.88
C VAL A 241 -11.58 -2.20 -1.94
N VAL A 242 -11.32 -2.42 -3.23
CA VAL A 242 -11.95 -1.67 -4.33
C VAL A 242 -13.37 -2.15 -4.61
N ALA A 243 -13.61 -3.45 -4.63
CA ALA A 243 -14.88 -4.04 -5.06
C ALA A 243 -15.91 -4.11 -3.94
N ARG A 244 -15.48 -4.37 -2.70
CA ARG A 244 -16.32 -4.58 -1.52
C ARG A 244 -15.78 -3.76 -0.33
N PRO A 245 -15.83 -2.41 -0.42
CA PRO A 245 -15.41 -1.54 0.69
C PRO A 245 -16.27 -1.81 1.93
N ALA A 246 -15.63 -2.07 3.07
CA ALA A 246 -16.31 -2.50 4.30
C ALA A 246 -17.01 -1.36 5.07
N THR A 247 -16.52 -0.12 4.93
CA THR A 247 -17.09 1.08 5.56
C THR A 247 -17.14 2.25 4.57
N ASP A 248 -17.98 3.25 4.86
CA ASP A 248 -18.06 4.47 4.04
C ASP A 248 -16.70 5.17 3.92
N ALA A 249 -15.87 5.13 4.95
CA ALA A 249 -14.50 5.68 4.93
C ALA A 249 -13.59 4.96 3.90
N VAL A 250 -13.77 3.65 3.71
CA VAL A 250 -13.09 2.90 2.64
C VAL A 250 -13.67 3.27 1.27
N ALA A 251 -14.99 3.36 1.17
CA ALA A 251 -15.67 3.72 -0.08
C ALA A 251 -15.26 5.12 -0.58
N ASP A 252 -15.14 6.09 0.32
CA ASP A 252 -14.65 7.45 0.04
C ASP A 252 -13.18 7.47 -0.40
N LEU A 253 -12.32 6.67 0.25
CA LEU A 253 -10.91 6.55 -0.10
C LEU A 253 -10.71 5.95 -1.50
N VAL A 254 -11.50 4.95 -1.87
CA VAL A 254 -11.51 4.40 -3.24
C VAL A 254 -12.10 5.44 -4.20
N GLY A 255 -13.24 6.03 -3.85
CA GLY A 255 -13.85 7.16 -4.56
C GLY A 255 -14.10 6.93 -6.06
N ARG A 256 -14.10 8.03 -6.82
CA ARG A 256 -14.49 8.05 -8.25
C ARG A 256 -13.65 7.17 -9.18
N GLY A 257 -12.45 6.75 -8.77
CA GLY A 257 -11.56 5.88 -9.56
C GLY A 257 -11.96 4.38 -9.54
N ARG A 258 -12.97 3.98 -8.74
CA ARG A 258 -13.35 2.58 -8.51
C ARG A 258 -13.46 1.74 -9.77
N LEU A 259 -14.20 2.19 -10.79
CA LEU A 259 -14.41 1.43 -12.03
C LEU A 259 -13.11 1.14 -12.79
N ALA A 260 -12.21 2.12 -12.90
CA ALA A 260 -10.93 1.95 -13.57
C ALA A 260 -10.03 0.93 -12.83
N ARG A 261 -10.11 0.90 -11.50
CA ARG A 261 -9.40 -0.10 -10.68
C ARG A 261 -10.02 -1.49 -10.79
N LEU A 262 -11.34 -1.61 -10.83
CA LEU A 262 -12.01 -2.89 -11.10
C LEU A 262 -11.67 -3.46 -12.48
N LEU A 263 -11.49 -2.60 -13.50
CA LEU A 263 -11.03 -3.03 -14.81
C LEU A 263 -9.56 -3.53 -14.81
N ALA A 264 -8.67 -2.88 -14.06
CA ALA A 264 -7.27 -3.27 -13.95
C ALA A 264 -7.02 -4.50 -13.03
N LEU A 265 -7.83 -4.67 -11.98
CA LEU A 265 -7.71 -5.79 -11.04
C LEU A 265 -8.55 -7.00 -11.43
N GLY A 266 -9.75 -6.76 -11.95
CA GLY A 266 -10.69 -7.79 -12.34
C GLY A 266 -10.12 -8.67 -13.44
N ARG A 267 -10.45 -9.96 -13.39
CA ARG A 267 -10.06 -10.96 -14.38
C ARG A 267 -11.30 -11.57 -14.99
N LEU A 268 -11.24 -11.88 -16.28
CA LEU A 268 -12.28 -12.65 -16.96
C LEU A 268 -12.29 -14.08 -16.44
N GLU A 269 -13.36 -14.50 -15.77
CA GLU A 269 -13.51 -15.88 -15.30
C GLU A 269 -14.43 -16.69 -16.21
N ARG A 270 -14.26 -18.01 -16.19
CA ARG A 270 -15.06 -18.94 -17.00
C ARG A 270 -16.58 -18.82 -16.77
N THR A 271 -16.99 -18.38 -15.59
CA THR A 271 -18.39 -18.13 -15.23
C THR A 271 -18.99 -16.88 -15.87
N ASP A 272 -18.14 -15.94 -16.33
CA ASP A 272 -18.58 -14.72 -17.00
C ASP A 272 -18.88 -14.96 -18.49
N VAL A 273 -18.13 -15.89 -19.09
CA VAL A 273 -18.09 -16.19 -20.54
C VAL A 273 -19.46 -16.64 -21.05
N ASP A 274 -19.88 -16.08 -22.18
CA ASP A 274 -21.10 -16.50 -22.88
C ASP A 274 -20.85 -17.75 -23.73
N GLU A 275 -21.87 -18.58 -23.91
CA GLU A 275 -21.80 -19.73 -24.82
C GLU A 275 -21.35 -19.33 -26.23
N VAL A 276 -20.65 -20.24 -26.92
CA VAL A 276 -20.21 -20.03 -28.31
C VAL A 276 -21.44 -19.80 -29.19
N PRO A 277 -21.61 -18.62 -29.83
CA PRO A 277 -22.79 -18.37 -30.63
C PRO A 277 -22.84 -19.28 -31.86
N GLY A 278 -24.06 -19.60 -32.30
CA GLY A 278 -24.28 -20.37 -33.53
C GLY A 278 -23.62 -19.72 -34.77
N PRO A 279 -23.39 -20.51 -35.84
CA PRO A 279 -22.64 -20.07 -37.01
C PRO A 279 -23.29 -18.84 -37.67
N GLY A 280 -22.51 -17.75 -37.84
CA GLY A 280 -22.95 -16.56 -38.57
C GLY A 280 -22.37 -15.22 -38.07
N ARG A 281 -21.87 -15.13 -36.83
CA ARG A 281 -21.16 -13.94 -36.33
C ARG A 281 -19.66 -14.24 -36.22
N ALA A 282 -18.85 -13.49 -36.97
CA ALA A 282 -17.39 -13.52 -36.86
C ALA A 282 -16.94 -12.77 -35.60
N ALA A 283 -15.93 -13.31 -34.91
CA ALA A 283 -15.26 -12.59 -33.83
C ALA A 283 -14.25 -11.58 -34.40
N ILE A 284 -14.03 -10.49 -33.66
CA ILE A 284 -13.07 -9.44 -34.02
C ILE A 284 -11.66 -9.73 -33.46
N GLY A 285 -11.52 -10.77 -32.64
CA GLY A 285 -10.28 -11.20 -32.00
C GLY A 285 -10.51 -12.30 -30.97
N THR A 286 -9.44 -12.69 -30.27
CA THR A 286 -9.44 -13.72 -29.22
C THR A 286 -8.85 -13.18 -27.91
N VAL A 287 -9.37 -13.63 -26.77
CA VAL A 287 -8.81 -13.36 -25.43
C VAL A 287 -8.78 -14.63 -24.58
N ASP A 288 -7.85 -14.71 -23.63
CA ASP A 288 -7.76 -15.86 -22.73
C ASP A 288 -8.55 -15.65 -21.43
N VAL A 289 -9.08 -16.74 -20.86
CA VAL A 289 -9.55 -16.76 -19.46
C VAL A 289 -8.42 -16.30 -18.54
N GLY A 290 -8.71 -15.39 -17.62
CA GLY A 290 -7.71 -14.75 -16.76
C GLY A 290 -7.07 -13.48 -17.33
N THR A 291 -7.47 -13.01 -18.51
CA THR A 291 -7.10 -11.67 -19.02
C THR A 291 -7.75 -10.56 -18.17
N GLU A 292 -7.10 -9.40 -18.04
CA GLU A 292 -7.65 -8.26 -17.30
C GLU A 292 -8.93 -7.73 -17.96
N LEU A 293 -9.96 -7.38 -17.17
CA LEU A 293 -11.22 -6.85 -17.73
C LEU A 293 -11.01 -5.55 -18.52
N GLY A 294 -10.00 -4.76 -18.16
CA GLY A 294 -9.55 -3.58 -18.90
C GLY A 294 -9.00 -3.90 -20.30
N ASP A 295 -8.17 -4.93 -20.42
CA ASP A 295 -7.60 -5.35 -21.71
C ASP A 295 -8.65 -5.98 -22.62
N VAL A 296 -9.57 -6.77 -22.05
CA VAL A 296 -10.76 -7.28 -22.74
C VAL A 296 -11.60 -6.13 -23.31
N LEU A 297 -11.89 -5.11 -22.49
CA LEU A 297 -12.65 -3.93 -22.92
C LEU A 297 -11.89 -3.09 -23.96
N ALA A 298 -10.58 -2.91 -23.81
CA ALA A 298 -9.75 -2.21 -24.78
C ALA A 298 -9.74 -2.92 -26.14
N THR A 299 -9.64 -4.25 -26.14
CA THR A 299 -9.70 -5.08 -27.36
C THR A 299 -11.07 -4.97 -28.04
N LEU A 300 -12.17 -4.98 -27.26
CA LEU A 300 -13.53 -4.74 -27.78
C LEU A 300 -13.69 -3.35 -28.42
N LEU A 301 -13.07 -2.32 -27.85
CA LEU A 301 -13.14 -0.93 -28.35
C LEU A 301 -12.22 -0.66 -29.55
N ALA A 302 -11.12 -1.39 -29.69
CA ALA A 302 -10.13 -1.18 -30.75
C ALA A 302 -10.59 -1.69 -32.13
N SER A 303 -11.66 -2.47 -32.20
CA SER A 303 -12.18 -3.08 -33.43
C SER A 303 -13.49 -2.43 -33.88
N PRO A 304 -13.45 -1.39 -34.74
CA PRO A 304 -14.65 -0.76 -35.28
C PRO A 304 -15.33 -1.66 -36.32
N GLY A 305 -16.27 -2.50 -35.86
CA GLY A 305 -17.26 -3.16 -36.72
C GLY A 305 -18.55 -2.35 -36.81
N ASP A 306 -19.21 -2.38 -37.97
CA ASP A 306 -20.48 -1.66 -38.27
C ASP A 306 -21.72 -2.14 -37.48
N GLY A 307 -21.54 -2.81 -36.34
CA GLY A 307 -22.61 -3.28 -35.47
C GLY A 307 -22.23 -3.17 -34.00
N ALA A 308 -23.18 -2.78 -33.15
CA ALA A 308 -22.99 -2.52 -31.72
C ALA A 308 -22.60 -3.76 -30.85
N ASP A 309 -22.40 -4.92 -31.47
CA ASP A 309 -22.20 -6.23 -30.85
C ASP A 309 -20.77 -6.76 -31.08
N GLY A 310 -19.74 -5.94 -30.81
CA GLY A 310 -18.34 -6.39 -30.85
C GLY A 310 -18.14 -7.64 -29.96
N ARG A 311 -17.62 -8.72 -30.56
CA ARG A 311 -17.45 -10.03 -29.90
C ARG A 311 -16.02 -10.54 -30.04
N LEU A 312 -15.44 -10.97 -28.92
CA LEU A 312 -14.19 -11.73 -28.86
C LEU A 312 -14.49 -13.20 -28.57
N ASP A 313 -13.75 -14.11 -29.18
CA ASP A 313 -13.81 -15.53 -28.81
C ASP A 313 -12.88 -15.79 -27.61
N VAL A 314 -13.36 -16.53 -26.62
CA VAL A 314 -12.60 -16.80 -25.40
C VAL A 314 -11.89 -18.14 -25.53
N VAL A 315 -10.61 -18.14 -25.21
CA VAL A 315 -9.72 -19.31 -25.24
C VAL A 315 -9.31 -19.70 -23.82
N GLU A 316 -9.18 -20.99 -23.58
CA GLU A 316 -8.61 -21.56 -22.36
C GLU A 316 -7.72 -22.74 -22.77
N ALA A 317 -6.43 -22.68 -22.41
CA ALA A 317 -5.43 -23.69 -22.79
C ALA A 317 -5.46 -24.06 -24.30
N GLY A 318 -5.63 -23.05 -25.17
CA GLY A 318 -5.67 -23.22 -26.63
C GLY A 318 -6.98 -23.78 -27.20
N ARG A 319 -8.04 -23.91 -26.40
CA ARG A 319 -9.39 -24.32 -26.86
C ARG A 319 -10.37 -23.17 -26.73
N ALA A 320 -11.22 -22.96 -27.73
CA ALA A 320 -12.34 -22.03 -27.62
C ALA A 320 -13.35 -22.56 -26.58
N VAL A 321 -13.67 -21.73 -25.57
CA VAL A 321 -14.61 -22.06 -24.48
C VAL A 321 -15.89 -21.24 -24.50
N GLY A 322 -15.95 -20.16 -25.28
CA GLY A 322 -17.13 -19.30 -25.39
C GLY A 322 -16.81 -17.97 -26.06
N SER A 323 -17.57 -16.94 -25.74
CA SER A 323 -17.39 -15.59 -26.27
C SER A 323 -17.62 -14.50 -25.23
N VAL A 324 -17.12 -13.29 -25.53
CA VAL A 324 -17.18 -12.11 -24.66
C VAL A 324 -17.58 -10.88 -25.46
N THR A 325 -18.41 -10.05 -24.82
CA THR A 325 -18.93 -8.77 -25.29
C THR A 325 -18.81 -7.70 -24.19
N ALA A 326 -19.17 -6.45 -24.48
CA ALA A 326 -19.25 -5.41 -23.45
C ALA A 326 -20.25 -5.76 -22.32
N ALA A 327 -21.34 -6.47 -22.64
CA ALA A 327 -22.30 -6.94 -21.63
C ALA A 327 -21.69 -8.02 -20.72
N THR A 328 -20.78 -8.84 -21.26
CA THR A 328 -20.01 -9.82 -20.49
C THR A 328 -19.11 -9.13 -19.47
N VAL A 329 -18.36 -8.10 -19.89
CA VAL A 329 -17.51 -7.29 -18.98
C VAL A 329 -18.36 -6.63 -17.88
N LEU A 330 -19.56 -6.13 -18.21
CA LEU A 330 -20.47 -5.57 -17.21
C LEU A 330 -21.01 -6.59 -16.20
N ARG A 331 -21.23 -7.85 -16.60
CA ARG A 331 -21.60 -8.93 -15.66
C ARG A 331 -20.42 -9.33 -14.77
N ALA A 332 -19.21 -9.47 -15.33
CA ALA A 332 -18.00 -9.73 -14.56
C ALA A 332 -17.75 -8.63 -13.50
N LEU A 333 -17.89 -7.35 -13.90
CA LEU A 333 -17.80 -6.23 -12.96
C LEU A 333 -18.87 -6.26 -11.86
N ARG A 334 -20.11 -6.68 -12.16
CA ARG A 334 -21.15 -6.87 -11.13
C ARG A 334 -20.78 -7.98 -10.16
N ARG A 335 -20.39 -9.15 -10.67
CA ARG A 335 -19.92 -10.31 -9.88
C ARG A 335 -18.83 -9.92 -8.88
N LEU A 336 -17.86 -9.12 -9.29
CA LEU A 336 -16.80 -8.62 -8.39
C LEU A 336 -17.35 -7.76 -7.24
N THR A 337 -18.41 -6.98 -7.48
CA THR A 337 -19.02 -6.09 -6.49
C THR A 337 -20.16 -6.72 -5.69
N ASP A 338 -20.68 -7.86 -6.11
CA ASP A 338 -21.79 -8.55 -5.46
C ASP A 338 -21.29 -9.27 -4.19
N ALA A 339 -21.93 -8.99 -3.05
CA ALA A 339 -21.51 -9.54 -1.76
C ALA A 339 -21.77 -11.06 -1.60
N ALA A 340 -22.54 -11.67 -2.50
CA ALA A 340 -23.13 -13.00 -2.33
C ALA A 340 -22.24 -14.21 -2.72
N GLY A 341 -20.97 -13.98 -3.10
CA GLY A 341 -20.05 -15.05 -3.52
C GLY A 341 -19.24 -15.73 -2.42
N ALA A 342 -19.55 -15.50 -1.13
CA ALA A 342 -18.67 -15.83 0.00
C ALA A 342 -18.89 -17.20 0.66
N ASP A 343 -19.71 -18.10 0.09
CA ASP A 343 -19.85 -19.49 0.54
C ASP A 343 -19.21 -20.45 -0.49
N GLY A 344 -17.86 -20.52 -0.48
CA GLY A 344 -17.13 -21.30 -1.48
C GLY A 344 -15.61 -21.29 -1.34
N ASN A 345 -15.09 -21.89 -0.25
CA ASN A 345 -13.66 -22.25 -0.04
C ASN A 345 -12.70 -21.05 0.14
N GLU A 346 -12.37 -20.58 1.36
CA GLU A 346 -11.77 -21.33 2.48
C GLU A 346 -12.25 -20.81 3.85
N GLY A 347 -12.38 -21.71 4.83
CA GLY A 347 -12.92 -21.37 6.15
C GLY A 347 -11.86 -20.89 7.14
N ASP A 348 -12.09 -19.71 7.72
CA ASP A 348 -11.40 -19.18 8.91
C ASP A 348 -12.44 -18.97 10.03
N PRO A 349 -12.48 -19.82 11.08
CA PRO A 349 -13.49 -19.76 12.11
C PRO A 349 -12.92 -19.33 13.48
N ASP A 350 -12.75 -18.02 13.70
CA ASP A 350 -13.05 -17.38 15.00
C ASP A 350 -12.92 -15.85 14.93
N GLY A 351 -13.84 -15.12 15.57
CA GLY A 351 -13.78 -13.64 15.56
C GLY A 351 -15.10 -12.89 15.74
N SER A 352 -16.06 -13.41 16.52
CA SER A 352 -17.35 -12.75 16.74
C SER A 352 -17.23 -11.47 17.59
N ALA A 353 -17.02 -10.32 16.96
CA ALA A 353 -17.04 -9.02 17.62
C ALA A 353 -18.47 -8.63 18.08
N THR A 354 -18.86 -9.08 19.28
CA THR A 354 -20.17 -8.75 19.89
C THR A 354 -20.03 -7.61 20.90
N THR A 355 -20.06 -6.36 20.43
CA THR A 355 -20.07 -5.18 21.31
C THR A 355 -21.50 -4.80 21.70
N ARG A 356 -21.93 -5.20 22.91
CA ARG A 356 -23.14 -4.66 23.54
C ARG A 356 -22.90 -3.23 23.98
N GLY A 357 -23.56 -2.25 23.36
CA GLY A 357 -23.60 -0.88 23.86
C GLY A 357 -24.53 -0.73 25.08
N PRO A 358 -24.16 0.05 26.11
CA PRO A 358 -25.11 0.50 27.13
C PRO A 358 -25.91 1.70 26.61
N ALA A 359 -27.21 1.73 26.92
CA ALA A 359 -28.11 2.83 26.56
C ALA A 359 -27.88 4.08 27.43
N GLY A 360 -28.11 5.27 26.87
CA GLY A 360 -28.07 6.53 27.64
C GLY A 360 -28.15 7.79 26.77
N SER A 361 -29.36 8.17 26.34
CA SER A 361 -29.65 9.55 25.90
C SER A 361 -29.60 10.50 27.11
N PRO A 362 -29.32 11.81 26.89
CA PRO A 362 -30.47 12.71 26.77
C PRO A 362 -30.31 13.83 25.71
N ASP A 363 -31.42 14.53 25.46
CA ASP A 363 -31.55 15.71 24.58
C ASP A 363 -30.53 16.82 24.81
N LEU A 364 -30.23 17.58 23.75
CA LEU A 364 -30.03 19.03 23.84
C LEU A 364 -30.31 19.75 22.50
N ASP A 365 -31.52 20.29 22.38
CA ASP A 365 -31.88 21.33 21.40
C ASP A 365 -31.09 22.63 21.67
N ARG A 366 -30.43 23.21 20.64
CA ARG A 366 -30.55 24.63 20.24
C ARG A 366 -29.57 25.12 19.15
N ARG A 367 -30.18 25.59 18.06
CA ARG A 367 -29.95 26.88 17.36
C ARG A 367 -28.54 27.26 16.87
N LEU A 368 -28.37 27.19 15.55
CA LEU A 368 -27.38 27.96 14.76
C LEU A 368 -27.77 29.45 14.66
N PRO A 369 -26.79 30.38 14.60
CA PRO A 369 -26.98 31.73 14.06
C PRO A 369 -26.31 31.92 12.68
N ASP A 370 -26.97 32.71 11.83
CA ASP A 370 -26.61 33.02 10.43
C ASP A 370 -25.94 34.42 10.32
N PRO A 371 -24.76 34.57 9.69
CA PRO A 371 -24.04 35.84 9.63
C PRO A 371 -24.05 36.52 8.25
N HIS A 372 -25.15 37.20 7.90
CA HIS A 372 -25.16 38.23 6.85
C HIS A 372 -25.76 39.56 7.33
N ARG A 373 -25.05 40.66 7.00
CA ARG A 373 -25.38 42.11 7.10
C ARG A 373 -24.97 42.88 8.37
N PRO A 374 -24.71 44.21 8.26
CA PRO A 374 -23.48 44.81 8.80
C PRO A 374 -23.69 45.88 9.90
N GLY A 375 -22.59 46.27 10.55
CA GLY A 375 -22.51 47.43 11.45
C GLY A 375 -22.00 48.71 10.75
N PRO A 376 -22.28 49.91 11.32
CA PRO A 376 -21.99 51.21 10.69
C PRO A 376 -20.63 51.85 11.08
N ASP A 377 -20.24 52.88 10.32
CA ASP A 377 -19.01 53.69 10.44
C ASP A 377 -18.86 54.52 11.73
N ALA A 378 -17.62 54.59 12.23
CA ALA A 378 -16.90 55.75 12.81
C ALA A 378 -15.55 55.25 13.41
N GLY A 379 -14.39 55.89 13.27
CA GLY A 379 -13.96 57.10 12.56
C GLY A 379 -12.42 57.22 12.63
N ALA A 380 -11.84 58.29 12.08
CA ALA A 380 -10.39 58.58 12.02
C ALA A 380 -9.69 58.59 13.41
N ASP A 381 -8.34 58.57 13.56
CA ASP A 381 -7.37 59.41 12.85
C ASP A 381 -5.88 59.03 13.11
N ARG A 382 -4.97 59.61 12.30
CA ARG A 382 -3.50 59.83 12.49
C ARG A 382 -2.47 58.69 12.47
N VAL A 383 -1.77 58.65 11.33
CA VAL A 383 -0.34 58.28 11.21
C VAL A 383 0.54 59.42 11.72
N GLY A 384 1.69 59.10 12.34
CA GLY A 384 2.74 60.06 12.74
C GLY A 384 4.14 59.44 12.66
N THR A 385 5.12 60.19 12.16
CA THR A 385 6.43 59.71 11.65
C THR A 385 7.64 60.01 12.54
N LEU A 386 8.59 59.05 12.62
CA LEU A 386 10.08 59.20 12.68
C LEU A 386 10.69 60.07 13.82
N PRO A 387 12.04 60.20 13.97
CA PRO A 387 13.20 59.49 13.39
C PRO A 387 13.99 58.70 14.50
N THR A 388 15.20 58.13 14.35
CA THR A 388 16.32 58.23 13.38
C THR A 388 16.90 56.85 13.07
#